data_AF-A0A971L5S8-F1
#
_entry.id   AF-A0A971L5S8-F1
#
_cell.length_a   1.000
_cell.length_b   1.000
_cell.length_c   1.000
_cell.angle_alpha   90.00
_cell.angle_beta   90.00
_cell.angle_gamma   90.00
#
_symmetry.space_group_name_H-M   'P 1'
#
loop_
_entity.id
_entity.type
_entity.pdbx_description
1 polymer ?
#
loop_
_entity_poly.entity_id
_entity_poly.type
_entity_poly.pdbx_seq_one_letter_code
_entity_poly.pdbx_strand_id
1 'polypeptide(L)' 'MSVAAEAQNWEPKIVAFCCHWCAYAGADLAGLNRLQYPANVRIIRVPCSGRVNPQ' A
#
# COMPACT_ATOMS: atom_id res chain seq x y z
N MET A 1 6.50 17.39 -18.76
CA MET A 1 7.69 16.83 -18.09
C MET A 1 7.55 15.32 -18.09
N SER A 2 8.51 14.68 -18.73
CA SER A 2 8.58 13.27 -19.10
C SER A 2 8.69 12.32 -17.90
N VAL A 3 7.75 11.40 -17.75
CA VAL A 3 8.01 10.11 -17.09
C VAL A 3 7.79 9.04 -18.15
N ALA A 4 8.77 8.94 -19.04
CA ALA A 4 8.80 8.06 -20.19
C ALA A 4 9.49 6.72 -19.80
N ALA A 5 8.81 5.61 -20.11
CA ALA A 5 9.42 4.42 -20.71
C ALA A 5 10.68 3.80 -20.07
N GLU A 6 10.54 3.13 -18.92
CA GLU A 6 11.32 1.93 -18.55
C GLU A 6 10.39 0.69 -18.57
N ALA A 7 9.73 0.50 -19.71
CA ALA A 7 8.45 -0.21 -19.80
C ALA A 7 8.54 -1.72 -20.11
N GLN A 8 9.64 -2.43 -19.82
CA GLN A 8 9.66 -3.89 -20.04
C GLN A 8 9.89 -4.77 -18.80
N ASN A 9 10.43 -4.26 -17.68
CA ASN A 9 10.65 -5.12 -16.51
C ASN A 9 10.68 -4.39 -15.15
N TRP A 10 10.21 -3.14 -15.07
CA TRP A 10 10.18 -2.39 -13.82
C TRP A 10 8.87 -2.64 -13.05
N GLU A 11 8.98 -3.15 -11.82
CA GLU A 11 7.83 -3.33 -10.92
C GLU A 11 7.80 -2.20 -9.86
N PRO A 12 6.73 -1.38 -9.80
CA PRO A 12 6.65 -0.27 -8.86
C PRO A 12 6.63 -0.78 -7.43
N LYS A 13 7.54 -0.29 -6.58
CA LYS A 13 7.54 -0.59 -5.15
C LYS A 13 6.61 0.39 -4.43
N ILE A 14 5.45 -0.09 -3.97
CA ILE A 14 4.43 0.74 -3.33
C ILE A 14 4.47 0.51 -1.82
N VAL A 15 4.51 1.61 -1.05
CA VAL A 15 4.40 1.58 0.41
C VAL A 15 3.08 2.24 0.81
N ALA A 16 2.27 1.53 1.60
CA ALA A 16 0.99 2.02 2.10
C ALA A 16 1.03 2.16 3.62
N PHE A 17 0.75 3.35 4.14
CA PHE A 17 0.57 3.56 5.58
C PHE A 17 -0.90 3.31 5.94
N CYS A 18 -1.15 2.25 6.69
CA CYS A 18 -2.50 1.88 7.09
C CYS A 18 -2.72 2.16 8.57
N CYS A 19 -3.76 2.92 8.90
CA CYS A 19 -4.20 3.05 10.28
C CYS A 19 -4.64 1.69 10.82
N HIS A 20 -4.31 1.43 12.08
CA HIS A 20 -4.54 0.15 12.70
C HIS A 20 -6.04 -0.20 12.74
N TRP A 21 -6.89 0.78 13.04
CA TRP A 21 -8.30 0.55 13.36
C TRP A 21 -9.19 0.33 12.14
N CYS A 22 -8.96 1.07 11.04
CA CYS A 22 -9.84 1.02 9.87
C CYS A 22 -9.13 0.43 8.65
N ALA A 23 -8.02 1.03 8.22
CA ALA A 23 -7.37 0.66 6.96
C ALA A 23 -6.68 -0.71 7.05
N TYR A 24 -6.01 -1.01 8.16
CA TYR A 24 -5.37 -2.31 8.35
C TYR A 24 -6.41 -3.43 8.50
N ALA A 25 -7.50 -3.19 9.24
CA ALA A 25 -8.63 -4.12 9.30
C ALA A 25 -9.28 -4.35 7.92
N GLY A 26 -9.36 -3.30 7.07
CA GLY A 26 -9.81 -3.43 5.69
C GLY A 26 -8.88 -4.29 4.83
N ALA A 27 -7.56 -4.19 5.03
CA ALA A 27 -6.58 -5.04 4.37
C ALA A 27 -6.70 -6.50 4.82
N ASP A 28 -6.93 -6.75 6.11
CA ASP A 28 -7.21 -8.09 6.63
C ASP A 28 -8.50 -8.67 6.03
N LEU A 29 -9.56 -7.84 5.93
CA LEU A 29 -10.83 -8.22 5.30
C LEU A 29 -10.66 -8.54 3.80
N ALA A 30 -9.82 -7.80 3.08
CA ALA A 30 -9.50 -8.11 1.69
C ALA A 30 -8.81 -9.49 1.57
N GLY A 31 -7.93 -9.83 2.52
CA GLY A 31 -7.32 -11.16 2.62
C GLY A 31 -8.34 -12.27 2.91
N LEU A 32 -9.27 -12.05 3.85
CA LEU A 32 -10.34 -13.00 4.17
C LEU A 32 -11.25 -13.27 2.97
N ASN A 33 -11.58 -12.22 2.21
CA ASN A 33 -12.37 -12.31 0.98
C ASN A 33 -11.57 -12.82 -0.23
N ARG A 34 -10.28 -13.12 -0.06
CA ARG A 34 -9.36 -13.60 -1.11
C ARG A 34 -9.30 -12.67 -2.32
N LEU A 35 -9.46 -11.37 -2.09
CA LEU A 35 -9.35 -10.36 -3.15
C LEU A 35 -7.91 -10.34 -3.66
N GLN A 36 -7.74 -10.56 -4.96
CA GLN A 36 -6.43 -10.55 -5.59
C GLN A 36 -5.97 -9.10 -5.78
N TYR A 37 -4.74 -8.82 -5.38
CA TYR A 37 -4.06 -7.55 -5.60
C TYR A 37 -2.59 -7.82 -5.95
N PRO A 38 -1.91 -6.89 -6.63
CA PRO A 38 -0.51 -7.07 -6.98
C PRO A 38 0.40 -7.16 -5.74
N ALA A 39 1.41 -8.04 -5.77
CA ALA A 39 2.31 -8.30 -4.64
C ALA A 39 3.33 -7.18 -4.37
N ASN A 40 3.22 -6.07 -5.08
CA ASN A 40 4.14 -4.95 -5.03
C ASN A 40 3.84 -3.92 -3.93
N VAL A 41 2.71 -4.09 -3.23
CA VAL A 41 2.27 -3.25 -2.10
C VAL A 41 2.80 -3.80 -0.78
N ARG A 42 3.47 -2.93 0.00
CA ARG A 42 3.94 -3.23 1.35
C ARG A 42 3.23 -2.34 2.35
N ILE A 43 2.52 -2.93 3.30
CA ILE A 43 1.73 -2.22 4.30
C ILE A 43 2.57 -1.94 5.55
N ILE A 44 2.61 -0.68 5.96
CA ILE A 44 3.15 -0.25 7.25
C ILE A 44 1.99 0.09 8.17
N ARG A 45 1.89 -0.62 9.29
CA ARG A 45 0.86 -0.37 10.30
C ARG A 45 1.25 0.81 11.19
N VAL A 46 0.34 1.77 11.31
CA VAL A 46 0.45 2.91 12.21
C VAL A 46 -0.77 2.96 13.15
N PRO A 47 -0.66 3.49 14.38
CA PRO A 47 -1.81 3.54 15.30
C PRO A 47 -2.99 4.34 14.75
N CYS A 48 -2.73 5.45 14.05
CA CYS A 48 -3.72 6.27 13.36
C CYS A 48 -3.09 6.94 12.13
N SER A 49 -3.90 7.36 11.15
CA SER A 49 -3.45 8.11 9.97
C SER A 49 -2.73 9.41 10.35
N GLY A 50 -3.12 10.04 11.46
CA GLY A 50 -2.45 11.25 11.98
C GLY A 50 -0.98 11.04 12.40
N ARG A 51 -0.49 9.80 12.49
CA ARG A 51 0.92 9.50 12.77
C ARG A 51 1.82 9.67 11.55
N VAL A 52 1.24 9.71 10.35
CA VAL A 52 1.98 9.86 9.08
C VAL A 52 2.39 11.32 8.92
N ASN A 53 3.70 11.56 8.90
CA ASN A 53 4.29 12.88 8.69
C ASN A 53 5.04 12.88 7.34
N PRO A 54 4.89 13.92 6.50
CA PRO A 54 5.68 14.06 5.26
C PRO A 54 7.18 14.31 5.49
N GLN A 55 7.56 14.80 6.68
CA GLN A 55 8.94 15.08 7.08
C GLN A 55 9.60 13.83 7.67
#